data_AF-A0A2V7DS69-F1
#
_entry.id   AF-A0A2V7DS69-F1
#
_cell.length_a   1.000
_cell.length_b   1.000
_cell.length_c   1.000
_cell.angle_alpha   90.00
_cell.angle_beta   90.00
_cell.angle_gamma   90.00
#
_symmetry.space_group_name_H-M   'P 1'
#
loop_
_entity.id
_entity.type
_entity.pdbx_description
1 polymer ?
#
loop_
_entity_poly.entity_id
_entity_poly.type
_entity_poly.pdbx_seq_one_letter_code
_entity_poly.pdbx_strand_id
1 'polypeptide(L)'
;MSVPPETGERYCVLVKYQGAWTTIAGQSPGGSGMIPAGIDGTFQGGYRAIVVGELNETGSVKLRGRAPSLNRLWPTQPNPAPDDWIERFFTSINSVELVWWGWIYHGGPNSTFVHACDHDINHPNCPDNSGNITN
;
A
#
# COMPACT_ATOMS: atom_id res chain seq x y z
N MET A 1 -20.61 9.06 26.93
CA MET A 1 -21.03 7.84 26.22
C MET A 1 -19.77 7.03 25.98
N SER A 2 -19.66 5.83 26.55
CA SER A 2 -18.51 4.94 26.34
C SER A 2 -18.69 4.21 25.02
N VAL A 3 -17.69 4.29 24.14
CA VAL A 3 -17.63 3.46 22.92
C VAL A 3 -17.68 1.99 23.35
N PRO A 4 -18.55 1.15 22.76
CA PRO A 4 -18.58 -0.28 23.08
C PRO A 4 -17.18 -0.88 22.84
N PRO A 5 -16.72 -1.83 23.66
CA PRO A 5 -15.47 -2.52 23.36
C PRO A 5 -15.62 -3.20 21.99
N GLU A 6 -14.68 -2.93 21.07
CA GLU A 6 -14.64 -3.64 19.79
C GLU A 6 -14.43 -5.13 20.09
N THR A 7 -15.43 -5.94 19.79
CA THR A 7 -15.41 -7.37 20.07
C THR A 7 -14.54 -8.06 19.03
N GLY A 8 -13.35 -8.53 19.41
CA GLY A 8 -12.43 -9.25 18.52
C GLY A 8 -10.98 -9.24 19.03
N GLU A 9 -10.13 -10.10 18.46
CA GLU A 9 -8.69 -10.06 18.71
C GLU A 9 -8.03 -8.97 17.85
N ARG A 10 -6.97 -8.34 18.35
CA ARG A 10 -6.25 -7.26 17.66
C ARG A 10 -4.94 -7.78 17.07
N TYR A 11 -4.76 -7.60 15.77
CA TYR A 11 -3.59 -8.07 15.02
C TYR A 11 -2.85 -6.90 14.38
N CYS A 12 -1.54 -6.83 14.61
CA CYS A 12 -0.67 -5.91 13.89
C CYS A 12 -0.19 -6.60 12.61
N VAL A 13 -0.64 -6.09 11.46
CA VAL A 13 -0.32 -6.67 10.15
C VAL A 13 0.68 -5.79 9.42
N LEU A 14 1.68 -6.44 8.82
CA LEU A 14 2.66 -5.80 7.95
C LEU A 14 2.53 -6.37 6.55
N VAL A 15 2.17 -5.50 5.60
CA VAL A 15 2.05 -5.85 4.18
C VAL A 15 3.23 -5.27 3.42
N LYS A 16 3.87 -6.10 2.58
CA LYS A 16 5.00 -5.69 1.74
C LYS A 16 4.68 -5.94 0.28
N TYR A 17 4.94 -4.93 -0.54
CA TYR A 17 4.80 -4.97 -2.00
C TYR A 17 6.15 -4.73 -2.66
N GLN A 18 6.38 -5.46 -3.74
CA GLN A 18 7.43 -5.22 -4.71
C GLN A 18 6.80 -5.37 -6.09
N GLY A 19 7.11 -4.47 -7.01
CA GLY A 19 6.55 -4.53 -8.35
C GLY A 19 7.26 -3.64 -9.35
N ALA A 20 6.71 -3.63 -10.55
CA ALA A 20 7.13 -2.79 -11.65
C ALA A 20 6.02 -1.84 -12.05
N TRP A 21 6.39 -0.73 -12.68
CA TRP A 21 5.47 0.28 -13.20
C TRP A 21 6.02 0.86 -14.50
N THR A 22 5.12 1.46 -15.28
CA THR A 22 5.46 2.24 -16.47
C THR A 22 4.71 3.58 -16.37
N THR A 23 5.39 4.71 -16.62
CA THR A 23 4.71 6.02 -16.55
C THR A 23 3.68 6.21 -17.66
N ILE A 24 2.67 7.01 -17.33
CA ILE A 24 1.88 7.77 -18.29
C ILE A 24 2.44 9.20 -18.36
N ALA A 25 2.18 9.90 -19.46
CA ALA A 25 2.61 11.28 -19.60
C ALA A 25 1.92 12.18 -18.57
N GLY A 26 2.68 13.01 -17.84
CA GLY A 26 2.12 13.83 -16.77
C GLY A 26 3.18 14.58 -15.96
N GLN A 27 2.75 15.24 -14.90
CA GLN A 27 3.64 15.91 -13.97
C GLN A 27 4.33 14.87 -13.07
N SER A 28 5.62 15.07 -12.79
CA SER A 28 6.39 14.20 -11.90
C SER A 28 5.89 14.31 -10.44
N PRO A 29 6.02 13.26 -9.62
CA PRO A 29 5.48 13.24 -8.25
C PRO A 29 6.02 14.34 -7.32
N GLY A 30 7.25 14.81 -7.52
CA GLY A 30 7.82 15.97 -6.82
C GLY A 30 7.51 17.32 -7.47
N GLY A 31 6.70 17.35 -8.53
CA GLY A 31 6.29 18.56 -9.22
C GLY A 31 7.41 19.26 -10.01
N SER A 32 8.62 18.70 -10.10
CA SER A 32 9.78 19.40 -10.69
C SER A 32 9.80 19.45 -12.22
N GLY A 33 8.83 18.81 -12.90
CA GLY A 33 8.78 18.79 -14.35
C GLY A 33 7.76 17.81 -14.91
N MET A 34 7.60 17.83 -16.24
CA MET A 34 6.78 16.87 -16.97
C MET A 34 7.60 15.65 -17.36
N ILE A 35 7.02 14.46 -17.27
CA ILE A 35 7.60 13.20 -17.71
C ILE A 35 6.75 12.60 -18.84
N PRO A 36 7.37 11.97 -19.86
CA PRO A 36 6.64 11.27 -20.90
C PRO A 36 6.07 9.95 -20.37
N ALA A 37 5.17 9.36 -21.16
CA ALA A 37 4.79 7.96 -20.99
C ALA A 37 5.96 7.03 -21.38
N GLY A 38 6.01 5.85 -20.76
CA GLY A 38 6.94 4.79 -21.16
C GLY A 38 8.26 4.72 -20.37
N ILE A 39 8.42 5.47 -19.29
CA ILE A 39 9.53 5.24 -18.36
C ILE A 39 9.15 4.01 -17.54
N ASP A 40 9.97 2.96 -17.64
CA ASP A 40 9.83 1.78 -16.80
C ASP A 40 10.57 1.96 -15.48
N GLY A 41 10.01 1.37 -14.43
CA GLY A 41 10.57 1.44 -13.10
C GLY A 41 10.12 0.30 -12.21
N THR A 42 10.67 0.30 -11.00
CA THR A 42 10.30 -0.62 -9.94
C THR A 42 9.82 0.16 -8.72
N PHE A 43 9.06 -0.51 -7.87
CA PHE A 43 8.69 0.03 -6.58
C PHE A 43 8.79 -1.04 -5.51
N GLN A 44 9.08 -0.58 -4.30
CA GLN A 44 8.99 -1.38 -3.09
C GLN A 44 8.34 -0.56 -2.00
N GLY A 45 7.57 -1.21 -1.15
CA GLY A 45 6.87 -0.50 -0.09
C GLY A 45 5.89 -1.38 0.63
N GLY A 46 4.96 -0.77 1.32
CA GLY A 46 4.06 -1.50 2.17
C GLY A 46 3.31 -0.60 3.12
N TYR A 47 2.60 -1.25 4.03
CA TYR A 47 1.92 -0.57 5.11
C TYR A 47 1.82 -1.46 6.34
N ARG A 48 1.62 -0.79 7.48
CA ARG A 48 1.24 -1.40 8.74
C ARG A 48 -0.21 -1.04 9.04
N ALA A 49 -0.99 -2.03 9.42
CA ALA A 49 -2.37 -1.84 9.84
C ALA A 49 -2.65 -2.59 11.15
N ILE A 50 -3.61 -2.09 11.93
CA ILE A 50 -4.25 -2.86 13.00
C ILE A 50 -5.56 -3.42 12.46
N VAL A 51 -5.73 -4.73 12.56
CA VAL A 51 -6.98 -5.41 12.23
C VAL A 51 -7.61 -5.91 13.51
N VAL A 52 -8.90 -5.63 13.70
CA VAL A 52 -9.70 -6.25 14.77
C VAL A 52 -10.66 -7.22 14.11
N GLY A 53 -10.60 -8.50 14.49
CA GLY A 53 -11.38 -9.54 13.85
C GLY A 53 -11.09 -10.95 14.36
N GLU A 54 -11.46 -11.94 13.55
CA GLU A 54 -11.23 -13.36 13.82
C GLU A 54 -10.29 -13.95 12.76
N LEU A 55 -9.15 -14.47 13.18
CA LEU A 55 -8.18 -15.09 12.29
C LEU A 55 -8.70 -16.43 11.76
N ASN A 56 -8.50 -16.69 10.47
CA ASN A 56 -8.78 -17.97 9.86
C ASN A 56 -7.72 -19.01 10.26
N GLU A 57 -7.95 -19.70 11.37
CA GLU A 57 -7.02 -20.68 11.96
C GLU A 57 -7.00 -22.06 11.26
N THR A 58 -7.74 -22.23 10.16
CA THR A 58 -7.82 -23.54 9.45
C THR A 58 -6.48 -24.03 8.88
N GLY A 59 -5.39 -23.26 9.02
CA GLY A 59 -4.05 -23.60 8.54
C GLY A 59 -3.89 -23.55 7.02
N SER A 60 -4.97 -23.22 6.30
CA SER A 60 -4.99 -23.07 4.84
C SER A 60 -4.13 -21.89 4.36
N VAL A 61 -3.91 -20.88 5.22
CA VAL A 61 -3.10 -19.72 4.91
C VAL A 61 -1.93 -19.61 5.89
N LYS A 62 -0.71 -19.65 5.36
CA LYS A 62 0.48 -19.38 6.18
C LYS A 62 0.47 -17.91 6.58
N LEU A 63 0.41 -17.63 7.88
CA LEU A 63 0.49 -16.26 8.47
C LEU A 63 1.74 -15.47 8.04
N ARG A 64 2.71 -16.15 7.42
CA ARG A 64 3.87 -15.58 6.76
C ARG A 64 4.03 -16.24 5.39
N GLY A 65 4.09 -15.44 4.34
CA GLY A 65 4.25 -15.97 2.99
C GLY A 65 4.19 -14.89 1.93
N ARG A 66 4.45 -15.29 0.68
CA ARG A 66 4.33 -14.43 -0.49
C ARG A 66 2.91 -14.61 -1.07
N ALA A 67 2.14 -13.52 -1.13
CA ALA A 67 0.91 -13.50 -1.90
C ALA A 67 1.22 -13.58 -3.42
N PRO A 68 0.28 -14.05 -4.27
CA PRO A 68 0.45 -14.06 -5.72
C PRO A 68 0.75 -12.67 -6.29
N SER A 69 1.40 -12.62 -7.45
CA SER A 69 1.60 -11.37 -8.18
C SER A 69 0.26 -10.84 -8.70
N LEU A 70 0.02 -9.54 -8.51
CA LEU A 70 -1.18 -8.85 -8.97
C LEU A 70 -0.80 -7.79 -10.00
N ASN A 71 -1.55 -7.73 -11.10
CA ASN A 71 -1.43 -6.63 -12.05
C ASN A 71 -2.54 -5.60 -11.77
N ARG A 72 -2.18 -4.49 -11.12
CA ARG A 72 -3.09 -3.35 -10.97
C ARG A 72 -2.99 -2.48 -12.23
N LEU A 73 -3.77 -2.83 -13.24
CA LEU A 73 -3.94 -1.98 -14.42
C LEU A 73 -4.71 -0.70 -14.01
N TRP A 74 -4.08 0.45 -14.13
CA TRP A 74 -4.73 1.77 -14.16
C TRP A 74 -4.46 2.31 -15.57
N PRO A 75 -5.43 2.74 -16.42
CA PRO A 75 -6.68 3.44 -16.11
C PRO A 75 -7.86 3.14 -17.10
N THR A 76 -8.52 1.98 -17.06
CA THR A 76 -9.73 1.74 -17.92
C THR A 76 -10.91 1.07 -17.24
N GLN A 77 -10.81 0.69 -15.96
CA GLN A 77 -11.95 0.21 -15.18
C GLN A 77 -12.04 0.95 -13.84
N PRO A 78 -13.25 1.30 -13.38
CA PRO A 78 -13.45 2.18 -12.22
C PRO A 78 -13.10 1.57 -10.86
N ASN A 79 -12.51 0.38 -10.80
CA ASN A 79 -11.86 -0.20 -9.62
C ASN A 79 -11.37 -1.60 -10.01
N PRO A 80 -10.07 -1.84 -10.30
CA PRO A 80 -9.58 -3.21 -10.27
C PRO A 80 -9.92 -3.76 -8.87
N ALA A 81 -10.69 -4.85 -8.81
CA ALA A 81 -11.11 -5.43 -7.54
C ALA A 81 -9.87 -5.56 -6.65
N PRO A 82 -9.83 -4.90 -5.47
CA PRO A 82 -8.69 -5.03 -4.59
C PRO A 82 -8.54 -6.52 -4.31
N ASP A 83 -7.35 -7.08 -4.52
CA ASP A 83 -7.01 -8.34 -3.87
C ASP A 83 -7.02 -8.04 -2.38
N ASP A 84 -8.15 -8.31 -1.75
CA ASP A 84 -8.32 -8.09 -0.33
C ASP A 84 -7.67 -9.27 0.37
N TRP A 85 -6.34 -9.17 0.53
CA TRP A 85 -5.57 -10.16 1.25
C TRP A 85 -6.17 -10.41 2.64
N ILE A 86 -6.89 -9.45 3.25
CA ILE A 86 -7.48 -9.57 4.58
C ILE A 86 -8.51 -10.72 4.59
N GLU A 87 -9.33 -10.85 3.56
CA GLU A 87 -10.32 -11.95 3.45
C GLU A 87 -9.69 -13.35 3.40
N ARG A 88 -8.39 -13.45 3.11
CA ARG A 88 -7.66 -14.73 3.15
C ARG A 88 -7.28 -15.12 4.57
N PHE A 89 -6.94 -14.14 5.41
CA PHE A 89 -6.42 -14.37 6.75
C PHE A 89 -7.49 -14.25 7.83
N PHE A 90 -8.63 -13.62 7.55
CA PHE A 90 -9.68 -13.34 8.53
C PHE A 90 -11.03 -13.90 8.06
N THR A 91 -11.72 -14.62 8.94
CA THR A 91 -13.10 -15.10 8.69
C THR A 91 -14.11 -13.98 8.89
N SER A 92 -13.79 -13.03 9.78
CA SER A 92 -14.58 -11.83 10.01
C SER A 92 -13.66 -10.67 10.42
N ILE A 93 -14.07 -9.45 10.05
CA ILE A 93 -13.34 -8.22 10.30
C ILE A 93 -14.32 -7.23 10.93
N ASN A 94 -13.95 -6.65 12.07
CA ASN A 94 -14.68 -5.57 12.73
C ASN A 94 -14.15 -4.21 12.27
N SER A 95 -12.83 -4.04 12.22
CA SER A 95 -12.18 -2.79 11.83
C SER A 95 -10.79 -3.02 11.24
N VAL A 96 -10.37 -2.10 10.37
CA VAL A 96 -9.00 -2.01 9.82
C VAL A 96 -8.54 -0.58 9.93
N GLU A 97 -7.47 -0.37 10.68
CA GLU A 97 -6.85 0.94 10.89
C GLU A 97 -5.47 0.96 10.23
N LEU A 98 -5.28 1.81 9.22
CA LEU A 98 -3.98 2.04 8.61
C LEU A 98 -3.14 2.91 9.56
N VAL A 99 -1.98 2.42 9.98
CA VAL A 99 -1.11 3.13 10.94
C VAL A 99 0.03 3.85 10.23
N TRP A 100 0.57 3.23 9.20
CA TRP A 100 1.70 3.75 8.43
C TRP A 100 1.70 3.15 7.04
N TRP A 101 2.13 3.91 6.05
CA TRP A 101 2.45 3.40 4.72
C TRP A 101 3.68 4.09 4.14
N GLY A 102 4.36 3.41 3.22
CA GLY A 102 5.51 3.96 2.53
C GLY A 102 5.86 3.18 1.27
N TRP A 103 6.27 3.91 0.24
CA TRP A 103 6.75 3.39 -1.03
C TRP A 103 7.99 4.14 -1.49
N ILE A 104 8.91 3.40 -2.07
CA ILE A 104 10.09 3.89 -2.77
C ILE A 104 9.94 3.47 -4.23
N TYR A 105 9.95 4.45 -5.12
CA TYR A 105 9.86 4.29 -6.56
C TYR A 105 11.23 4.57 -7.17
N HIS A 106 11.70 3.66 -8.00
CA HIS A 106 12.91 3.82 -8.80
C HIS A 106 12.52 3.81 -10.28
N GLY A 107 12.92 4.84 -11.04
CA GLY A 107 12.62 4.91 -12.47
C GLY A 107 13.54 5.87 -13.21
N GLY A 108 13.77 5.61 -14.50
CA GLY A 108 14.73 6.38 -15.30
C GLY A 108 16.17 6.31 -14.76
N PRO A 109 17.13 7.05 -15.37
CA PRO A 109 18.51 7.09 -14.90
C PRO A 109 18.61 7.89 -13.58
N ASN A 110 18.91 7.21 -12.48
CA ASN A 110 19.14 7.80 -11.14
C ASN A 110 17.94 8.48 -10.46
N SER A 111 16.70 8.31 -10.93
CA SER A 111 15.55 8.93 -10.26
C SER A 111 14.98 8.02 -9.18
N THR A 112 14.82 8.59 -7.98
CA THR A 112 14.15 7.94 -6.85
C THR A 112 13.16 8.90 -6.26
N PHE A 113 11.94 8.41 -6.04
CA PHE A 113 10.88 9.13 -5.33
C PHE A 113 10.43 8.30 -4.14
N VAL A 114 10.40 8.92 -2.96
CA VAL A 114 9.91 8.34 -1.72
C VAL A 114 8.59 9.01 -1.38
N HIS A 115 7.59 8.19 -1.08
CA HIS A 115 6.28 8.63 -0.65
C HIS A 115 5.88 7.83 0.57
N ALA A 116 5.80 8.46 1.74
CA ALA A 116 5.45 7.80 2.99
C ALA A 116 4.68 8.73 3.92
N CYS A 117 3.77 8.15 4.70
CA CYS A 117 3.04 8.84 5.73
C CYS A 117 2.83 7.93 6.94
N ASP A 118 3.03 8.52 8.12
CA ASP A 118 2.40 8.05 9.34
C ASP A 118 0.93 8.47 9.28
N HIS A 119 0.03 7.49 9.30
CA HIS A 119 -1.40 7.73 9.25
C HIS A 119 -1.95 7.70 10.68
N ASP A 120 -1.91 8.85 11.34
CA ASP A 120 -2.88 9.16 12.39
C ASP A 120 -4.13 9.68 11.68
N ILE A 121 -5.29 9.06 11.96
CA ILE A 121 -6.58 9.38 11.30
C ILE A 121 -7.00 10.86 11.49
N ASN A 122 -6.43 11.54 12.49
CA ASN A 122 -6.69 12.95 12.77
C ASN A 122 -5.60 13.88 12.22
N HIS A 123 -4.38 13.40 12.09
CA HIS A 123 -3.21 14.21 11.72
C HIS A 123 -2.19 13.39 10.90
N PRO A 124 -2.49 13.10 9.63
CA PRO A 124 -1.53 12.39 8.79
C PRO A 124 -0.24 13.22 8.69
N ASN A 125 0.88 12.61 9.10
CA ASN A 125 2.20 13.23 9.02
C ASN A 125 3.00 12.54 7.92
N CYS A 126 3.40 13.31 6.90
CA CYS A 126 4.09 12.80 5.72
C CYS A 126 5.47 13.44 5.50
N PRO A 127 6.38 13.39 6.50
CA PRO A 127 7.62 14.14 6.46
C PRO A 127 8.64 13.57 5.46
N ASP A 128 8.51 12.30 5.10
CA ASP A 128 9.52 11.56 4.32
C ASP A 128 9.28 11.61 2.81
N ASN A 129 8.28 12.39 2.36
CA ASN A 129 7.99 12.60 0.95
C ASN A 129 9.12 13.41 0.29
N SER A 130 9.90 12.76 -0.57
CA SER A 130 11.12 13.36 -1.12
C SER A 130 11.56 12.73 -2.43
N GLY A 131 12.48 13.40 -3.12
CA GLY A 131 13.01 12.95 -4.41
C GLY A 131 12.06 13.22 -5.58
N ASN A 132 12.37 12.66 -6.74
CA ASN A 132 11.52 12.78 -7.92
C ASN A 132 11.81 11.71 -8.97
N ILE A 133 10.92 11.59 -9.95
CA ILE A 133 11.12 10.83 -11.19
C ILE A 133 11.42 11.80 -12.34
N THR A 134 12.57 11.61 -12.99
CA THR A 134 13.03 12.41 -14.12
C THR A 134 13.33 11.51 -15.33
N ASN A 135 13.38 12.15 -16.51
CA ASN A 135 13.70 11.51 -17.78
C ASN A 135 15.20 11.29 -17.94
#